data_AF-A0A0M8QTR4-F1
#
_entry.id   AF-A0A0M8QTR4-F1
#
_cell.length_a   1.000
_cell.length_b   1.000
_cell.length_c   1.000
_cell.angle_alpha   90.00
_cell.angle_beta   90.00
_cell.angle_gamma   90.00
#
_symmetry.space_group_name_H-M   'P 1'
#
loop_
_entity.id
_entity.type
_entity.pdbx_description
1 polymer ?
#
loop_
_entity_poly.entity_id
_entity_poly.type
_entity_poly.pdbx_seq_one_letter_code
_entity_poly.pdbx_strand_id
1 'polypeptide(L)'
;MRHRFPSLLFVALCGLTPAVLGNLLHWSPWLWGFMSMVTTSGSLLLVMTVFSGGRASAGPYEPREPVPPAAPTEQPYQETRVIDAALPSGADGYDFLFSATVWWRPVPDDHAGRSDGASPALAVSSVVSRALEVVRHEEPGRVSFARYLLEGELSAPLPDRSGRVKALAADVTLTLAPADRERLRKLSDLRKDEVVWEYERQHERNKRRYLGDDVLKSAGSAVVWWLARHENEIEKAVGMIGPLAQIAAAANDEEVPELFRHLLVPHVGARSEATVGGPSWDGHGQEGGVFDPEEEVGVADRLRLLLVAAGLKPDTDGHTVLVHRVVRILEEEGLDEAAEEIRQTFLPVPDEGDDEGPGDGPSSEGDHTGPWSPRFPDPGGSPFTNAAADPDADTGERSQGRRETNESDTTPPHFRDTAHSRRRPAAPRAGDEDGEYEG
;
A
#
# COMPACT_ATOMS: atom_id res chain seq x y z
N MET A 1 -54.45 -52.42 31.53
CA MET A 1 -54.13 -52.90 30.17
C MET A 1 -55.27 -52.71 29.14
N ARG A 2 -56.54 -52.46 29.54
CA ARG A 2 -57.67 -52.34 28.60
C ARG A 2 -57.65 -51.13 27.64
N HIS A 3 -56.88 -50.07 27.91
CA HIS A 3 -56.84 -48.86 27.05
C HIS A 3 -55.73 -48.85 25.99
N ARG A 4 -54.77 -49.79 26.02
CA ARG A 4 -53.69 -49.85 25.02
C ARG A 4 -54.12 -50.54 23.73
N PHE A 5 -55.02 -51.51 23.83
CA PHE A 5 -55.53 -52.26 22.69
C PHE A 5 -56.30 -51.41 21.65
N PRO A 6 -57.25 -50.53 22.03
CA PRO A 6 -57.96 -49.70 21.05
C PRO A 6 -57.06 -48.65 20.38
N SER A 7 -56.04 -48.15 21.10
CA SER A 7 -55.09 -47.17 20.57
C SER A 7 -54.14 -47.79 19.53
N LEU A 8 -53.66 -49.02 19.76
CA LEU A 8 -52.84 -49.74 18.77
C LEU A 8 -53.63 -50.10 17.51
N LEU A 9 -54.90 -50.49 17.66
CA LEU A 9 -55.79 -50.74 16.51
C LEU A 9 -56.04 -49.46 15.70
N PHE A 10 -56.21 -48.32 16.36
CA PHE A 10 -56.38 -47.03 15.68
C PHE A 10 -55.16 -46.65 14.84
N VAL A 11 -53.95 -46.77 15.39
CA VAL A 11 -52.70 -46.49 14.66
C VAL A 11 -52.50 -47.43 13.48
N ALA A 12 -52.80 -48.73 13.65
CA ALA A 12 -52.71 -49.71 12.57
C ALA A 12 -53.73 -49.44 11.45
N LEU A 13 -54.97 -49.07 11.80
CA LEU A 13 -56.01 -48.74 10.84
C LEU A 13 -55.65 -47.48 10.02
N CYS A 14 -55.11 -46.45 10.67
CA CYS A 14 -54.69 -45.20 10.02
C CYS A 14 -53.49 -45.38 9.08
N GLY A 15 -52.55 -46.28 9.37
CA GLY A 15 -51.45 -46.59 8.45
C GLY A 15 -51.88 -47.39 7.22
N LEU A 16 -52.88 -48.28 7.36
CA LEU A 16 -53.25 -49.25 6.32
C LEU A 16 -54.26 -48.67 5.31
N THR A 17 -55.07 -47.69 5.72
CA THR A 17 -56.06 -47.02 4.86
C THR A 17 -55.45 -46.35 3.62
N PRO A 18 -54.41 -45.50 3.75
CA PRO A 18 -53.68 -44.94 2.62
C PRO A 18 -52.71 -45.94 1.97
N ALA A 19 -52.72 -47.22 2.35
CA ALA A 19 -52.02 -48.31 1.67
C ALA A 19 -52.98 -49.27 0.92
N VAL A 20 -54.32 -49.10 1.05
CA VAL A 20 -55.35 -49.82 0.26
C VAL A 20 -55.97 -48.99 -0.89
N LEU A 21 -56.55 -47.83 -0.59
CA LEU A 21 -57.09 -46.76 -1.48
C LEU A 21 -56.30 -46.31 -2.77
N GLY A 22 -55.14 -46.83 -3.11
CA GLY A 22 -54.20 -46.26 -4.08
C GLY A 22 -53.23 -47.29 -4.62
N ASN A 23 -53.19 -48.47 -4.01
CA ASN A 23 -53.17 -49.72 -4.74
C ASN A 23 -54.42 -49.82 -5.63
N LEU A 24 -55.59 -49.39 -5.14
CA LEU A 24 -56.85 -49.29 -5.91
C LEU A 24 -56.85 -48.18 -6.98
N LEU A 25 -56.16 -47.07 -6.76
CA LEU A 25 -56.06 -45.95 -7.71
C LEU A 25 -54.77 -45.97 -8.57
N HIS A 26 -53.98 -47.05 -8.52
CA HIS A 26 -52.70 -47.23 -9.24
C HIS A 26 -51.69 -46.08 -9.04
N TRP A 27 -51.60 -45.53 -7.83
CA TRP A 27 -50.62 -44.50 -7.51
C TRP A 27 -49.22 -45.08 -7.32
N SER A 28 -48.21 -44.25 -7.56
CA SER A 28 -46.81 -44.64 -7.41
C SER A 28 -46.56 -45.28 -6.02
N PRO A 29 -45.91 -46.46 -5.94
CA PRO A 29 -45.70 -47.17 -4.67
C PRO A 29 -44.99 -46.33 -3.61
N TRP A 30 -44.13 -45.42 -4.05
CA TRP A 30 -43.40 -44.50 -3.19
C TRP A 30 -44.29 -43.48 -2.49
N LEU A 31 -45.32 -42.99 -3.19
CA LEU A 31 -46.21 -41.95 -2.68
C LEU A 31 -47.07 -42.47 -1.52
N TRP A 32 -47.47 -43.73 -1.61
CA TRP A 32 -48.28 -44.39 -0.60
C TRP A 32 -47.49 -44.89 0.59
N GLY A 33 -46.27 -45.40 0.37
CA GLY A 33 -45.33 -45.68 1.44
C GLY A 33 -45.07 -44.43 2.31
N PHE A 34 -44.86 -43.28 1.66
CA PHE A 34 -44.63 -42.02 2.37
C PHE A 34 -45.86 -41.57 3.18
N MET A 35 -47.06 -41.59 2.59
CA MET A 35 -48.29 -41.18 3.27
C MET A 35 -48.62 -42.08 4.47
N SER A 36 -48.41 -43.40 4.35
CA SER A 36 -48.59 -44.35 5.45
C SER A 36 -47.60 -44.07 6.59
N MET A 37 -46.33 -43.80 6.27
CA MET A 37 -45.32 -43.47 7.28
C MET A 37 -45.64 -42.18 8.03
N VAL A 38 -46.07 -41.13 7.32
CA VAL A 38 -46.44 -39.84 7.92
C VAL A 38 -47.67 -39.97 8.82
N THR A 39 -48.72 -40.67 8.37
CA THR A 39 -49.95 -40.86 9.16
C THR A 39 -49.73 -41.74 10.39
N THR A 40 -48.86 -42.74 10.29
CA THR A 40 -48.49 -43.59 11.43
C THR A 40 -47.68 -42.81 12.46
N SER A 41 -46.70 -42.02 12.02
CA SER A 41 -45.90 -41.14 12.88
C SER A 41 -46.76 -40.08 13.59
N GLY A 42 -47.65 -39.41 12.85
CA GLY A 42 -48.56 -38.42 13.40
C GLY A 42 -49.55 -39.01 14.41
N SER A 43 -50.12 -40.19 14.14
CA SER A 43 -51.03 -40.85 15.07
C SER A 43 -50.31 -41.35 16.34
N LEU A 44 -49.06 -41.80 16.22
CA LEU A 44 -48.24 -42.20 17.36
C LEU A 44 -47.94 -41.01 18.29
N LEU A 45 -47.60 -39.85 17.72
CA LEU A 45 -47.40 -38.61 18.46
C LEU A 45 -48.68 -38.17 19.19
N LEU A 46 -49.84 -38.26 18.53
CA LEU A 46 -51.12 -37.89 19.13
C LEU A 46 -51.50 -38.81 20.31
N VAL A 47 -51.22 -40.11 20.19
CA VAL A 47 -51.43 -41.07 21.28
C VAL A 47 -50.47 -40.79 22.44
N MET A 48 -49.20 -40.46 22.16
CA MET A 48 -48.20 -40.12 23.17
C MET A 48 -48.57 -38.85 23.95
N THR A 49 -49.08 -37.81 23.28
CA THR A 49 -49.47 -36.56 23.94
C THR A 49 -50.73 -36.72 24.78
N VAL A 50 -51.73 -37.48 24.32
CA VAL A 50 -53.00 -37.69 25.04
C VAL A 50 -52.85 -38.64 26.23
N PHE A 51 -51.95 -39.64 26.16
CA PHE A 51 -51.73 -40.58 27.29
C PHE A 51 -50.68 -40.11 28.31
N SER A 52 -49.83 -39.13 27.98
CA SER A 52 -48.83 -38.58 28.93
C SER A 52 -49.40 -37.50 29.86
N GLY A 53 -50.63 -37.02 29.62
CA GLY A 53 -51.26 -35.95 30.40
C GLY A 53 -52.04 -36.37 31.66
N GLY A 54 -51.90 -37.62 32.12
CA GLY A 54 -52.77 -38.15 33.18
C GLY A 54 -52.04 -38.91 34.29
N ARG A 55 -51.40 -38.20 35.23
CA ARG A 55 -51.31 -38.63 36.64
C ARG A 55 -50.88 -37.50 37.56
N ALA A 56 -51.87 -36.88 38.20
CA ALA A 56 -51.72 -36.22 39.49
C ALA A 56 -52.91 -36.63 40.37
N SER A 57 -52.66 -37.35 41.47
CA SER A 57 -53.11 -36.99 42.83
C SER A 57 -53.01 -38.16 43.83
N ALA A 58 -52.47 -37.82 45.01
CA ALA A 58 -52.75 -38.32 46.37
C ALA A 58 -52.00 -39.54 46.99
N GLY A 59 -50.87 -39.23 47.65
CA GLY A 59 -50.43 -39.61 49.02
C GLY A 59 -49.90 -41.05 49.29
N PRO A 60 -49.16 -41.33 50.39
CA PRO A 60 -48.47 -40.49 51.40
C PRO A 60 -46.96 -40.82 51.61
N TYR A 61 -46.19 -39.81 52.06
CA TYR A 61 -44.78 -39.87 52.57
C TYR A 61 -43.72 -40.54 51.68
N GLU A 62 -43.14 -39.77 50.74
CA GLU A 62 -41.85 -40.09 50.12
C GLU A 62 -40.73 -39.22 50.75
N PRO A 63 -39.50 -39.76 50.90
CA PRO A 63 -38.33 -38.99 51.34
C PRO A 63 -38.14 -37.77 50.44
N ARG A 64 -37.91 -36.60 51.06
CA ARG A 64 -37.64 -35.32 50.40
C ARG A 64 -36.64 -35.51 49.26
N GLU A 65 -37.12 -35.49 48.02
CA GLU A 65 -36.27 -35.36 46.83
C GLU A 65 -35.39 -34.11 47.05
N PRO A 66 -34.05 -34.24 47.03
CA PRO A 66 -33.21 -33.06 47.17
C PRO A 66 -33.56 -32.12 46.03
N VAL A 67 -34.08 -30.94 46.39
CA VAL A 67 -34.26 -29.82 45.46
C VAL A 67 -32.97 -29.74 44.65
N PRO A 68 -32.99 -29.85 43.31
CA PRO A 68 -31.79 -29.68 42.53
C PRO A 68 -31.18 -28.35 42.95
N PRO A 69 -29.88 -28.31 43.34
CA PRO A 69 -29.28 -27.07 43.80
C PRO A 69 -29.54 -26.02 42.73
N ALA A 70 -30.13 -24.89 43.12
CA ALA A 70 -30.36 -23.79 42.21
C ALA A 70 -29.03 -23.52 41.50
N ALA A 71 -29.03 -23.56 40.15
CA ALA A 71 -27.82 -23.28 39.40
C ALA A 71 -27.26 -21.94 39.91
N PRO A 72 -25.98 -21.87 40.32
CA PRO A 72 -25.43 -20.66 40.90
C PRO A 72 -25.62 -19.52 39.90
N THR A 73 -26.33 -18.47 40.32
CA THR A 73 -26.58 -17.30 39.49
C THR A 73 -25.24 -16.66 39.16
N GLU A 74 -24.81 -16.73 37.90
CA GLU A 74 -23.58 -16.08 37.46
C GLU A 74 -23.70 -14.57 37.68
N GLN A 75 -22.72 -13.97 38.38
CA GLN A 75 -22.72 -12.53 38.61
C GLN A 75 -22.52 -11.76 37.28
N PRO A 76 -23.18 -10.61 37.11
CA PRO A 76 -23.04 -9.80 35.89
C PRO A 76 -21.62 -9.22 35.77
N TYR A 77 -21.20 -8.96 34.53
CA TYR A 77 -19.94 -8.27 34.25
C TYR A 77 -20.04 -6.78 34.61
N GLN A 78 -18.94 -6.24 35.13
CA GLN A 78 -18.70 -4.84 35.44
C GLN A 78 -17.69 -4.25 34.46
N GLU A 79 -17.83 -2.96 34.12
CA GLU A 79 -16.95 -2.24 33.21
C GLU A 79 -15.87 -1.44 33.97
N THR A 80 -14.65 -1.43 33.47
CA THR A 80 -13.56 -0.54 33.92
C THR A 80 -12.67 -0.22 32.73
N ARG A 81 -12.08 0.97 32.66
CA ARG A 81 -11.25 1.38 31.52
C ARG A 81 -9.78 1.45 31.88
N VAL A 82 -8.95 1.08 30.91
CA VAL A 82 -7.50 1.34 30.90
C VAL A 82 -7.24 2.40 29.84
N ILE A 83 -6.50 3.43 30.22
CA ILE A 83 -6.20 4.58 29.35
C ILE A 83 -4.68 4.74 29.32
N ASP A 84 -4.11 4.71 28.11
CA ASP A 84 -2.72 4.98 27.77
C ASP A 84 -1.70 4.32 28.71
N ALA A 85 -1.94 3.04 29.04
CA ALA A 85 -0.99 2.26 29.80
C ALA A 85 0.25 1.99 28.92
N ALA A 86 1.42 2.45 29.39
CA ALA A 86 2.68 2.22 28.72
C ALA A 86 3.10 0.75 28.82
N LEU A 87 3.23 0.09 27.67
CA LEU A 87 3.70 -1.28 27.54
C LEU A 87 5.01 -1.29 26.73
N PRO A 88 6.14 -1.76 27.28
CA PRO A 88 7.38 -1.84 26.52
C PRO A 88 7.23 -2.74 25.29
N SER A 89 7.70 -2.24 24.15
CA SER A 89 7.79 -3.00 22.91
C SER A 89 9.01 -3.93 22.91
N GLY A 90 9.18 -4.72 21.83
CA GLY A 90 10.37 -5.55 21.62
C GLY A 90 11.64 -4.78 21.26
N ALA A 91 11.56 -3.46 21.05
CA ALA A 91 12.71 -2.61 20.80
C ALA A 91 12.97 -1.67 21.99
N ASP A 92 14.25 -1.55 22.36
CA ASP A 92 14.66 -0.70 23.48
C ASP A 92 14.25 0.76 23.27
N GLY A 93 13.68 1.36 24.33
CA GLY A 93 13.32 2.78 24.35
C GLY A 93 12.01 3.13 23.63
N TYR A 94 11.18 2.15 23.29
CA TYR A 94 9.87 2.36 22.68
C TYR A 94 8.76 1.66 23.49
N ASP A 95 7.76 2.45 23.89
CA ASP A 95 6.56 1.97 24.58
C ASP A 95 5.33 2.12 23.69
N PHE A 96 4.47 1.11 23.71
CA PHE A 96 3.10 1.21 23.21
C PHE A 96 2.19 1.82 24.27
N LEU A 97 1.28 2.69 23.83
CA LEU A 97 0.17 3.21 24.62
C LEU A 97 -1.05 2.32 24.39
N PHE A 98 -1.41 1.57 25.41
CA PHE A 98 -2.52 0.63 25.41
C PHE A 98 -3.74 1.22 26.13
N SER A 99 -4.89 1.23 25.44
CA SER A 99 -6.18 1.55 26.06
C SER A 99 -7.21 0.50 25.70
N ALA A 100 -8.08 0.14 26.65
CA ALA A 100 -9.13 -0.84 26.43
C ALA A 100 -10.27 -0.70 27.45
N THR A 101 -11.43 -1.23 27.08
CA THR A 101 -12.58 -1.42 27.99
C THR A 101 -12.49 -2.83 28.59
N VAL A 102 -12.26 -2.92 29.89
CA VAL A 102 -12.16 -4.17 30.64
C VAL A 102 -13.53 -4.56 31.21
N TRP A 103 -14.00 -5.74 30.84
CA TRP A 103 -15.20 -6.36 31.39
C TRP A 103 -14.80 -7.45 32.36
N TRP A 104 -15.25 -7.38 33.61
CA TRP A 104 -14.83 -8.30 34.64
C TRP A 104 -15.94 -8.70 35.60
N ARG A 105 -15.78 -9.85 36.27
CA ARG A 105 -16.68 -10.29 37.32
C ARG A 105 -15.92 -11.05 38.41
N PRO A 106 -16.35 -10.96 39.68
CA PRO A 106 -15.80 -11.80 40.73
C PRO A 106 -16.06 -13.28 40.42
N VAL A 107 -15.09 -14.12 40.72
CA VAL A 107 -15.28 -15.58 40.74
C VAL A 107 -15.94 -15.94 42.06
N PRO A 108 -17.07 -16.68 42.07
CA PRO A 108 -17.66 -17.14 43.32
C PRO A 108 -16.67 -18.02 44.07
N ASP A 109 -16.25 -17.59 45.25
CA ASP A 109 -15.50 -18.45 46.16
C ASP A 109 -16.46 -19.51 46.73
N ASP A 110 -16.09 -20.79 46.62
CA ASP A 110 -16.81 -21.91 47.24
C ASP A 110 -16.74 -21.85 48.79
N HIS A 111 -15.92 -20.95 49.32
CA HIS A 111 -15.74 -20.70 50.75
C HIS A 111 -16.49 -19.43 51.14
N ALA A 112 -17.71 -19.61 51.64
CA ALA A 112 -18.55 -18.57 52.19
C ALA A 112 -17.78 -17.69 53.20
N GLY A 113 -17.51 -16.43 52.86
CA GLY A 113 -17.10 -15.43 53.85
C GLY A 113 -16.20 -14.29 53.38
N ARG A 114 -15.55 -14.35 52.22
CA ARG A 114 -14.68 -13.24 51.77
C ARG A 114 -15.31 -12.43 50.66
N SER A 115 -16.35 -11.68 51.01
CA SER A 115 -17.08 -10.83 50.06
C SER A 115 -16.35 -9.51 49.69
N ASP A 116 -15.04 -9.41 49.95
CA ASP A 116 -14.25 -8.17 49.84
C ASP A 116 -12.97 -8.33 48.97
N GLY A 117 -12.90 -9.42 48.18
CA GLY A 117 -11.67 -9.82 47.48
C GLY A 117 -11.54 -9.39 46.01
N ALA A 118 -12.62 -8.97 45.37
CA ALA A 118 -12.66 -8.66 43.95
C ALA A 118 -12.56 -7.16 43.71
N SER A 119 -11.42 -6.71 43.20
CA SER A 119 -11.13 -5.31 42.93
C SER A 119 -11.00 -5.06 41.42
N PRO A 120 -11.50 -3.93 40.90
CA PRO A 120 -11.29 -3.53 39.50
C PRO A 120 -9.79 -3.43 39.15
N ALA A 121 -8.94 -3.12 40.12
CA ALA A 121 -7.49 -3.08 39.92
C ALA A 121 -6.90 -4.46 39.58
N LEU A 122 -7.47 -5.56 40.13
CA LEU A 122 -7.05 -6.92 39.77
C LEU A 122 -7.41 -7.24 38.33
N ALA A 123 -8.62 -6.86 37.89
CA ALA A 123 -9.06 -7.02 36.50
C ALA A 123 -8.13 -6.29 35.53
N VAL A 124 -7.86 -5.01 35.80
CA VAL A 124 -6.95 -4.17 34.99
C VAL A 124 -5.55 -4.77 34.97
N SER A 125 -4.99 -5.14 36.12
CA SER A 125 -3.63 -5.73 36.19
C SER A 125 -3.52 -7.04 35.42
N SER A 126 -4.58 -7.87 35.42
CA SER A 126 -4.65 -9.11 34.66
C SER A 126 -4.61 -8.84 33.16
N VAL A 127 -5.45 -7.92 32.67
CA VAL A 127 -5.49 -7.53 31.25
C VAL A 127 -4.17 -6.90 30.80
N VAL A 128 -3.62 -5.96 31.58
CA VAL A 128 -2.35 -5.29 31.28
C VAL A 128 -1.18 -6.29 31.25
N SER A 129 -1.14 -7.24 32.19
CA SER A 129 -0.10 -8.27 32.22
C SER A 129 -0.16 -9.18 30.99
N ARG A 130 -1.37 -9.59 30.59
CA ARG A 130 -1.58 -10.38 29.36
C ARG A 130 -1.20 -9.59 28.11
N ALA A 131 -1.59 -8.31 28.05
CA ALA A 131 -1.23 -7.44 26.94
C ALA A 131 0.30 -7.29 26.82
N LEU A 132 0.99 -7.10 27.95
CA LEU A 132 2.45 -7.04 28.02
C LEU A 132 3.11 -8.32 27.50
N GLU A 133 2.59 -9.50 27.86
CA GLU A 133 3.14 -10.78 27.40
C GLU A 133 3.09 -10.92 25.87
N VAL A 134 2.10 -10.33 25.21
CA VAL A 134 1.97 -10.28 23.76
C VAL A 134 2.92 -9.26 23.14
N VAL A 135 2.88 -7.99 23.58
CA VAL A 135 3.56 -6.89 22.86
C VAL A 135 5.06 -6.78 23.11
N ARG A 136 5.58 -7.38 24.19
CA ARG A 136 7.01 -7.28 24.54
C ARG A 136 7.97 -7.88 23.51
N HIS A 137 7.47 -8.67 22.57
CA HIS A 137 8.25 -9.27 21.49
C HIS A 137 7.94 -8.64 20.13
N GLU A 138 7.00 -7.70 20.09
CA GLU A 138 6.54 -7.08 18.86
C GLU A 138 7.34 -5.82 18.56
N GLU A 139 7.73 -5.67 17.30
CA GLU A 139 8.43 -4.47 16.86
C GLU A 139 7.51 -3.24 16.89
N PRO A 140 8.00 -2.07 17.33
CA PRO A 140 7.17 -0.86 17.40
C PRO A 140 6.66 -0.42 16.02
N GLY A 141 7.40 -0.70 14.95
CA GLY A 141 6.96 -0.46 13.57
C GLY A 141 5.73 -1.27 13.14
N ARG A 142 5.36 -2.32 13.87
CA ARG A 142 4.26 -3.24 13.56
C ARG A 142 3.05 -3.06 14.49
N VAL A 143 2.83 -1.85 15.03
CA VAL A 143 1.75 -1.55 15.98
C VAL A 143 0.36 -2.04 15.55
N SER A 144 0.02 -1.93 14.26
CA SER A 144 -1.29 -2.40 13.75
C SER A 144 -1.44 -3.91 13.88
N PHE A 145 -0.37 -4.67 13.64
CA PHE A 145 -0.36 -6.12 13.78
C PHE A 145 -0.45 -6.53 15.25
N ALA A 146 0.33 -5.90 16.12
CA ALA A 146 0.28 -6.13 17.56
C ALA A 146 -1.11 -5.84 18.15
N ARG A 147 -1.82 -4.82 17.66
CA ARG A 147 -3.22 -4.54 18.04
C ARG A 147 -4.15 -5.73 17.73
N TYR A 148 -4.06 -6.32 16.54
CA TYR A 148 -4.89 -7.48 16.17
C TYR A 148 -4.60 -8.71 17.03
N LEU A 149 -3.33 -8.94 17.38
CA LEU A 149 -2.95 -10.01 18.31
C LEU A 149 -3.56 -9.79 19.69
N LEU A 150 -3.52 -8.55 20.21
CA LEU A 150 -4.12 -8.19 21.48
C LEU A 150 -5.64 -8.35 21.48
N GLU A 151 -6.33 -7.94 20.41
CA GLU A 151 -7.79 -8.11 20.29
C GLU A 151 -8.18 -9.58 20.38
N GLY A 152 -7.45 -10.46 19.68
CA GLY A 152 -7.66 -11.90 19.75
C GLY A 152 -7.43 -12.45 21.16
N GLU A 153 -6.26 -12.16 21.73
CA GLU A 153 -5.87 -12.66 23.05
C GLU A 153 -6.83 -12.17 24.15
N LEU A 154 -7.10 -10.87 24.23
CA LEU A 154 -7.85 -10.28 25.33
C LEU A 154 -9.37 -10.51 25.26
N SER A 155 -9.90 -11.01 24.13
CA SER A 155 -11.33 -11.28 23.96
C SER A 155 -11.88 -12.41 24.85
N ALA A 156 -11.02 -13.35 25.27
CA ALA A 156 -11.42 -14.48 26.09
C ALA A 156 -11.47 -14.13 27.59
N PRO A 157 -12.56 -14.47 28.31
CA PRO A 157 -12.65 -14.30 29.75
C PRO A 157 -11.73 -15.29 30.47
N LEU A 158 -10.63 -14.78 31.04
CA LEU A 158 -9.68 -15.57 31.81
C LEU A 158 -9.62 -15.12 33.27
N PRO A 159 -9.38 -16.05 34.22
CA PRO A 159 -9.16 -15.70 35.61
C PRO A 159 -7.83 -14.93 35.78
N ASP A 160 -7.80 -14.00 36.72
CA ASP A 160 -6.56 -13.36 37.16
C ASP A 160 -5.66 -14.36 37.90
N ARG A 161 -4.38 -13.99 38.14
CA ARG A 161 -3.41 -14.86 38.82
C ARG A 161 -3.86 -15.29 40.22
N SER A 162 -4.68 -14.49 40.91
CA SER A 162 -5.22 -14.84 42.23
C SER A 162 -6.52 -15.65 42.17
N GLY A 163 -7.09 -15.86 40.97
CA GLY A 163 -8.33 -16.60 40.76
C GLY A 163 -9.60 -15.91 41.28
N ARG A 164 -9.50 -14.65 41.70
CA ARG A 164 -10.60 -13.89 42.34
C ARG A 164 -11.49 -13.18 41.33
N VAL A 165 -10.99 -12.88 40.14
CA VAL A 165 -11.70 -12.15 39.09
C VAL A 165 -11.51 -12.85 37.76
N LYS A 166 -12.57 -12.95 36.96
CA LYS A 166 -12.50 -13.26 35.53
C LYS A 166 -12.62 -11.97 34.73
N ALA A 167 -11.69 -11.72 33.82
CA ALA A 167 -11.63 -10.49 33.03
C ALA A 167 -11.39 -10.80 31.54
N LEU A 168 -12.01 -9.97 30.69
CA LEU A 168 -11.76 -9.86 29.26
C LEU A 168 -11.65 -8.38 28.89
N ALA A 169 -11.13 -8.07 27.71
CA ALA A 169 -11.10 -6.70 27.19
C ALA A 169 -11.78 -6.59 25.82
N ALA A 170 -12.41 -5.45 25.59
CA ALA A 170 -12.98 -5.00 24.33
C ALA A 170 -12.44 -3.60 23.99
N ASP A 171 -12.72 -3.12 22.78
CA ASP A 171 -12.31 -1.80 22.29
C ASP A 171 -10.81 -1.54 22.46
N VAL A 172 -10.00 -2.55 22.13
CA VAL A 172 -8.56 -2.48 22.31
C VAL A 172 -7.95 -1.51 21.31
N THR A 173 -7.21 -0.55 21.82
CA THR A 173 -6.39 0.37 21.04
C THR A 173 -4.94 0.24 21.47
N LEU A 174 -4.06 0.25 20.48
CA LEU A 174 -2.62 0.22 20.69
C LEU A 174 -2.02 1.27 19.77
N THR A 175 -1.29 2.21 20.34
CA THR A 175 -0.63 3.27 19.57
C THR A 175 0.80 3.46 20.05
N LEU A 176 1.63 4.11 19.24
CA LEU A 176 2.92 4.64 19.70
C LEU A 176 2.78 6.13 19.99
N ALA A 177 3.62 6.64 20.90
CA ALA A 177 3.79 8.07 21.08
C ALA A 177 4.06 8.75 19.70
N PRO A 178 3.45 9.90 19.41
CA PRO A 178 3.58 10.54 18.09
C PRO A 178 5.03 10.79 17.67
N ALA A 179 5.88 11.20 18.61
CA ALA A 179 7.31 11.44 18.38
C ALA A 179 8.06 10.17 17.95
N ASP A 180 7.75 9.03 18.57
CA ASP A 180 8.40 7.76 18.28
C ASP A 180 7.95 7.17 16.95
N ARG A 181 6.66 7.32 16.63
CA ARG A 181 6.11 6.95 15.33
C ARG A 181 6.83 7.71 14.20
N GLU A 182 7.05 9.00 14.39
CA GLU A 182 7.74 9.83 13.41
C GLU A 182 9.22 9.46 13.27
N ARG A 183 9.90 9.21 14.40
CA ARG A 183 11.28 8.73 14.39
C ARG A 183 11.41 7.41 13.62
N LEU A 184 10.51 6.45 13.85
CA LEU A 184 10.55 5.16 13.17
C LEU A 184 10.29 5.28 11.66
N ARG A 185 9.38 6.17 11.24
CA ARG A 185 9.17 6.48 9.83
C ARG A 185 10.44 7.03 9.19
N LYS A 186 11.02 8.07 9.79
CA LYS A 186 12.27 8.66 9.31
C LYS A 186 13.40 7.63 9.22
N LEU A 187 13.55 6.75 10.22
CA LEU A 187 14.55 5.69 10.17
C LEU A 187 14.27 4.65 9.09
N SER A 188 13.01 4.30 8.86
CA SER A 188 12.61 3.40 7.76
C SER A 188 12.98 4.02 6.41
N ASP A 189 12.68 5.30 6.22
CA ASP A 189 12.89 5.97 4.94
C ASP A 189 14.39 6.14 4.66
N LEU A 190 15.18 6.54 5.66
CA LEU A 190 16.65 6.57 5.55
C LEU A 190 17.24 5.20 5.14
N ARG A 191 16.73 4.10 5.69
CA ARG A 191 17.19 2.75 5.30
C ARG A 191 16.83 2.41 3.87
N LYS A 192 15.64 2.80 3.39
CA LYS A 192 15.24 2.58 2.00
C LYS A 192 16.12 3.40 1.05
N ASP A 193 16.35 4.67 1.41
CA ASP A 193 17.18 5.58 0.63
C ASP A 193 18.62 5.07 0.52
N GLU A 194 19.19 4.56 1.61
CA GLU A 194 20.52 3.93 1.60
C GLU A 194 20.58 2.72 0.66
N VAL A 195 19.55 1.87 0.67
CA VAL A 195 19.47 0.69 -0.22
C VAL A 195 19.37 1.13 -1.69
N VAL A 196 18.56 2.14 -1.99
CA VAL A 196 18.45 2.69 -3.35
C VAL A 196 19.79 3.26 -3.80
N TRP A 197 20.41 4.07 -2.95
CA TRP A 197 21.69 4.70 -3.25
C TRP A 197 22.82 3.69 -3.49
N GLU A 198 22.92 2.63 -2.68
CA GLU A 198 23.95 1.61 -2.89
C GLU A 198 23.68 0.83 -4.18
N TYR A 199 22.41 0.58 -4.52
CA TYR A 199 22.05 -0.05 -5.81
C TYR A 199 22.45 0.84 -6.99
N GLU A 200 22.16 2.14 -6.95
CA GLU A 200 22.55 3.10 -7.98
C GLU A 200 24.06 3.20 -8.13
N ARG A 201 24.78 3.34 -7.01
CA ARG A 201 26.24 3.34 -6.99
C ARG A 201 26.81 2.05 -7.58
N GLN A 202 26.24 0.90 -7.24
CA GLN A 202 26.69 -0.37 -7.79
C GLN A 202 26.35 -0.49 -9.28
N HIS A 203 25.19 0.02 -9.71
CA HIS A 203 24.81 0.10 -11.11
C HIS A 203 25.80 0.95 -11.92
N GLU A 204 26.16 2.13 -11.42
CA GLU A 204 27.18 2.98 -12.04
C GLU A 204 28.54 2.30 -12.12
N ARG A 205 28.99 1.66 -11.03
CA ARG A 205 30.26 0.92 -11.00
C ARG A 205 30.25 -0.22 -12.01
N ASN A 206 29.16 -0.98 -12.07
CA ASN A 206 28.99 -2.07 -13.03
C ASN A 206 28.98 -1.53 -14.48
N LYS A 207 28.34 -0.38 -14.72
CA LYS A 207 28.34 0.27 -16.05
C LYS A 207 29.74 0.74 -16.44
N ARG A 208 30.48 1.39 -15.55
CA ARG A 208 31.88 1.79 -15.79
C ARG A 208 32.76 0.59 -16.07
N ARG A 209 32.62 -0.49 -15.28
CA ARG A 209 33.34 -1.74 -15.48
C ARG A 209 33.02 -2.37 -16.84
N TYR A 210 31.75 -2.52 -17.19
CA TYR A 210 31.34 -3.05 -18.49
C TYR A 210 31.89 -2.20 -19.64
N LEU A 211 31.76 -0.87 -19.55
CA LEU A 211 32.27 0.02 -20.59
C LEU A 211 33.80 -0.02 -20.69
N GLY A 212 34.53 -0.05 -19.58
CA GLY A 212 36.00 -0.13 -19.59
C GLY A 212 36.51 -1.50 -20.00
N ASP A 213 36.11 -2.55 -19.27
CA ASP A 213 36.70 -3.88 -19.34
C ASP A 213 36.19 -4.71 -20.53
N ASP A 214 34.96 -4.46 -21.00
CA ASP A 214 34.37 -5.25 -22.10
C ASP A 214 34.27 -4.43 -23.39
N VAL A 215 33.75 -3.20 -23.34
CA VAL A 215 33.47 -2.40 -24.53
C VAL A 215 34.72 -1.70 -25.06
N LEU A 216 35.34 -0.87 -24.23
CA LEU A 216 36.44 0.03 -24.60
C LEU A 216 37.82 -0.57 -24.32
N LYS A 217 37.90 -1.86 -23.96
CA LYS A 217 39.17 -2.59 -23.78
C LYS A 217 40.09 -2.51 -24.99
N SER A 218 39.53 -2.41 -26.19
CA SER A 218 40.28 -2.28 -27.44
C SER A 218 39.42 -1.62 -28.52
N ALA A 219 40.06 -1.12 -29.58
CA ALA A 219 39.34 -0.65 -30.77
C ALA A 219 38.43 -1.75 -31.36
N GLY A 220 38.87 -3.00 -31.34
CA GLY A 220 38.10 -4.14 -31.87
C GLY A 220 36.82 -4.42 -31.06
N SER A 221 36.92 -4.46 -29.74
CA SER A 221 35.75 -4.66 -28.86
C SER A 221 34.75 -3.52 -28.97
N ALA A 222 35.23 -2.29 -29.14
CA ALA A 222 34.38 -1.11 -29.33
C ALA A 222 33.60 -1.16 -30.65
N VAL A 223 34.25 -1.61 -31.74
CA VAL A 223 33.59 -1.80 -33.05
C VAL A 223 32.56 -2.93 -33.00
N VAL A 224 32.87 -4.05 -32.36
CA VAL A 224 31.91 -5.17 -32.18
C VAL A 224 30.71 -4.70 -31.36
N TRP A 225 30.94 -3.96 -30.27
CA TRP A 225 29.87 -3.39 -29.46
C TRP A 225 28.99 -2.39 -30.24
N TRP A 226 29.61 -1.60 -31.11
CA TRP A 226 28.89 -0.65 -31.98
C TRP A 226 28.00 -1.39 -32.99
N LEU A 227 28.55 -2.41 -33.65
CA LEU A 227 27.82 -3.26 -34.61
C LEU A 227 26.69 -4.03 -33.94
N ALA A 228 26.87 -4.54 -32.72
CA ALA A 228 25.81 -5.22 -31.97
C ALA A 228 24.60 -4.31 -31.66
N ARG A 229 24.76 -2.99 -31.75
CA ARG A 229 23.68 -2.01 -31.61
C ARG A 229 23.19 -1.43 -32.94
N HIS A 230 23.96 -1.62 -34.00
CA HIS A 230 23.72 -1.07 -35.33
C HIS A 230 24.00 -2.14 -36.39
N GLU A 231 23.28 -3.26 -36.30
CA GLU A 231 23.58 -4.51 -37.02
C GLU A 231 23.66 -4.36 -38.54
N ASN A 232 22.93 -3.39 -39.10
CA ASN A 232 22.83 -3.16 -40.54
C ASN A 232 23.73 -2.02 -41.07
N GLU A 233 24.52 -1.36 -40.22
CA GLU A 233 25.29 -0.16 -40.58
C GLU A 233 26.80 -0.46 -40.74
N ILE A 234 27.15 -1.54 -41.46
CA ILE A 234 28.54 -2.03 -41.58
C ILE A 234 29.49 -0.97 -42.17
N GLU A 235 29.09 -0.28 -43.24
CA GLU A 235 29.93 0.75 -43.88
C GLU A 235 30.25 1.89 -42.93
N LYS A 236 29.28 2.27 -42.10
CA LYS A 236 29.46 3.29 -41.06
C LYS A 236 30.30 2.77 -39.90
N ALA A 237 30.20 1.49 -39.54
CA ALA A 237 31.08 0.86 -38.57
C ALA A 237 32.56 0.99 -38.99
N VAL A 238 32.85 0.77 -40.28
CA VAL A 238 34.20 0.94 -40.84
C VAL A 238 34.66 2.39 -40.70
N GLY A 239 33.79 3.37 -40.98
CA GLY A 239 34.08 4.79 -40.75
C GLY A 239 34.32 5.15 -39.28
N MET A 240 33.71 4.41 -38.35
CA MET A 240 33.84 4.64 -36.90
C MET A 240 35.08 4.00 -36.27
N ILE A 241 35.87 3.21 -37.01
CA ILE A 241 37.06 2.52 -36.47
C ILE A 241 38.06 3.52 -35.85
N GLY A 242 38.38 4.61 -36.56
CA GLY A 242 39.30 5.64 -36.06
C GLY A 242 38.81 6.31 -34.77
N PRO A 243 37.59 6.89 -34.75
CA PRO A 243 36.99 7.46 -33.54
C PRO A 243 36.89 6.48 -32.37
N LEU A 244 36.46 5.23 -32.61
CA LEU A 244 36.35 4.21 -31.55
C LEU A 244 37.73 3.79 -31.02
N ALA A 245 38.76 3.74 -31.85
CA ALA A 245 40.13 3.51 -31.41
C ALA A 245 40.65 4.65 -30.53
N GLN A 246 40.30 5.90 -30.84
CA GLN A 246 40.65 7.06 -30.03
C GLN A 246 39.96 7.05 -28.66
N ILE A 247 38.67 6.74 -28.62
CA ILE A 247 37.91 6.63 -27.35
C ILE A 247 38.42 5.47 -26.50
N ALA A 248 38.72 4.31 -27.12
CA ALA A 248 39.29 3.17 -26.41
C ALA A 248 40.66 3.51 -25.81
N ALA A 249 41.55 4.15 -26.57
CA ALA A 249 42.85 4.58 -26.05
C ALA A 249 42.71 5.57 -24.88
N ALA A 250 41.83 6.58 -25.02
CA ALA A 250 41.57 7.55 -23.97
C ALA A 250 40.96 6.91 -22.70
N ALA A 251 40.09 5.89 -22.84
CA ALA A 251 39.47 5.21 -21.70
C ALA A 251 40.44 4.32 -20.90
N ASN A 252 41.60 3.97 -21.48
CA ASN A 252 42.62 3.14 -20.85
C ASN A 252 43.90 3.94 -20.51
N ASP A 253 43.89 5.28 -20.65
CA ASP A 253 45.07 6.14 -20.49
C ASP A 253 46.26 5.72 -21.39
N GLU A 254 45.98 5.24 -22.61
CA GLU A 254 46.98 4.78 -23.58
C GLU A 254 47.04 5.67 -24.83
N GLU A 255 48.13 5.58 -25.59
CA GLU A 255 48.20 6.17 -26.93
C GLU A 255 47.40 5.36 -27.96
N VAL A 256 46.89 6.03 -29.00
CA VAL A 256 46.20 5.33 -30.09
C VAL A 256 47.20 4.40 -30.81
N PRO A 257 46.87 3.09 -30.98
CA PRO A 257 47.74 2.15 -31.66
C PRO A 257 48.14 2.61 -33.06
N GLU A 258 49.39 2.38 -33.43
CA GLU A 258 49.97 2.89 -34.69
C GLU A 258 49.15 2.52 -35.93
N LEU A 259 48.59 1.31 -35.91
CA LEU A 259 47.71 0.80 -36.97
C LEU A 259 46.53 1.72 -37.26
N PHE A 260 46.00 2.43 -36.27
CA PHE A 260 44.81 3.28 -36.41
C PHE A 260 45.13 4.77 -36.51
N ARG A 261 46.38 5.19 -36.30
CA ARG A 261 46.78 6.62 -36.33
C ARG A 261 46.46 7.29 -37.67
N HIS A 262 46.54 6.56 -38.77
CA HIS A 262 46.20 7.07 -40.10
C HIS A 262 44.69 7.32 -40.32
N LEU A 263 43.84 6.74 -39.47
CA LEU A 263 42.38 6.92 -39.49
C LEU A 263 41.91 8.05 -38.57
N LEU A 264 42.82 8.63 -37.78
CA LEU A 264 42.50 9.79 -36.96
C LEU A 264 42.35 11.00 -37.87
N VAL A 265 41.19 11.66 -37.80
CA VAL A 265 41.01 12.97 -38.42
C VAL A 265 41.76 13.99 -37.56
N PRO A 266 42.66 14.81 -38.13
CA PRO A 266 43.29 15.90 -37.39
C PRO A 266 42.21 16.78 -36.77
N HIS A 267 42.27 17.02 -35.46
CA HIS A 267 41.43 18.05 -34.84
C HIS A 267 41.79 19.40 -35.44
N VAL A 268 40.98 19.87 -36.39
CA VAL A 268 40.99 21.25 -36.87
C VAL A 268 40.43 22.11 -35.73
N GLY A 269 41.28 22.45 -34.77
CA GLY A 269 40.91 23.20 -33.57
C GLY A 269 42.10 23.66 -32.73
N ALA A 270 43.24 22.97 -32.81
CA ALA A 270 44.50 23.49 -32.26
C ALA A 270 45.24 24.31 -33.33
N ARG A 271 44.68 25.46 -33.72
CA ARG A 271 45.44 26.46 -34.48
C ARG A 271 46.43 27.07 -33.49
N SER A 272 47.70 26.74 -33.70
CA SER A 272 48.84 27.40 -33.06
C SER A 272 48.66 28.91 -33.04
N GLU A 273 48.39 29.48 -31.88
CA GLU A 273 48.82 30.84 -31.54
C GLU A 273 50.34 30.81 -31.38
N ALA A 274 51.03 30.76 -32.51
CA ALA A 274 52.42 31.11 -32.60
C ALA A 274 52.54 32.28 -33.57
N THR A 275 52.62 33.47 -32.97
CA THR A 275 53.08 34.75 -33.55
C THR A 275 52.03 35.58 -34.30
N VAL A 276 51.35 36.51 -33.60
CA VAL A 276 51.36 37.98 -33.86
C VAL A 276 50.85 38.71 -32.60
N GLY A 277 51.78 39.40 -31.92
CA GLY A 277 51.63 40.62 -31.10
C GLY A 277 50.38 40.95 -30.27
N GLY A 278 50.51 40.77 -28.94
CA GLY A 278 50.21 41.78 -27.89
C GLY A 278 48.88 41.68 -27.12
N PRO A 279 48.72 42.34 -25.96
CA PRO A 279 49.69 42.72 -24.91
C PRO A 279 49.55 41.87 -23.64
N SER A 280 50.66 41.76 -22.90
CA SER A 280 50.73 41.23 -21.54
C SER A 280 49.84 42.04 -20.60
N TRP A 281 48.93 41.37 -19.90
CA TRP A 281 48.34 41.91 -18.67
C TRP A 281 48.86 41.12 -17.49
N ASP A 282 49.66 41.84 -16.72
CA ASP A 282 50.13 41.51 -15.40
C ASP A 282 48.98 41.13 -14.47
N GLY A 283 49.31 40.28 -13.50
CA GLY A 283 48.39 39.91 -12.44
C GLY A 283 47.97 41.09 -11.59
N HIS A 284 46.66 41.16 -11.32
CA HIS A 284 46.14 41.68 -10.06
C HIS A 284 45.04 40.73 -9.60
N GLY A 285 45.19 40.24 -8.37
CA GLY A 285 44.18 39.46 -7.69
C GLY A 285 42.91 40.28 -7.51
N GLN A 286 41.78 39.65 -7.78
CA GLN A 286 40.50 40.08 -7.27
C GLN A 286 39.80 38.86 -6.67
N GLU A 287 39.45 39.02 -5.40
CA GLU A 287 38.89 38.05 -4.49
C GLU A 287 37.67 37.33 -5.08
N GLY A 288 37.58 36.04 -4.77
CA GLY A 288 36.47 35.18 -5.14
C GLY A 288 35.17 35.66 -4.52
N GLY A 289 34.35 36.31 -5.35
CA GLY A 289 32.90 36.25 -5.22
C GLY A 289 32.45 34.86 -5.64
N VAL A 290 31.71 34.20 -4.74
CA VAL A 290 30.98 32.97 -5.03
C VAL A 290 30.00 33.27 -6.16
N PHE A 291 30.28 32.79 -7.38
CA PHE A 291 29.31 32.77 -8.46
C PHE A 291 28.31 31.65 -8.16
N ASP A 292 27.07 32.04 -7.88
CA ASP A 292 25.91 31.15 -7.85
C ASP A 292 25.48 30.91 -9.31
N PRO A 293 25.56 29.70 -9.88
CA PRO A 293 25.30 29.48 -11.30
C PRO A 293 23.82 29.31 -11.66
N GLU A 294 22.88 29.55 -10.75
CA GLU A 294 21.44 29.30 -11.00
C GLU A 294 20.70 30.44 -11.73
N GLU A 295 21.37 31.56 -12.04
CA GLU A 295 20.76 32.77 -12.64
C GLU A 295 20.87 32.88 -14.18
N GLU A 296 21.38 31.86 -14.90
CA GLU A 296 21.63 31.98 -16.36
C GLU A 296 20.59 31.32 -17.28
N VAL A 297 19.50 30.75 -16.77
CA VAL A 297 18.40 30.26 -17.62
C VAL A 297 17.11 30.95 -17.23
N GLY A 298 16.52 31.71 -18.14
CA GLY A 298 15.24 32.39 -17.94
C GLY A 298 14.07 31.41 -17.82
N VAL A 299 12.94 31.84 -17.27
CA VAL A 299 11.72 31.02 -17.23
C VAL A 299 11.24 30.69 -18.64
N ALA A 300 11.42 31.62 -19.59
CA ALA A 300 11.08 31.42 -20.99
C ALA A 300 11.94 30.33 -21.65
N ASP A 301 13.23 30.23 -21.31
CA ASP A 301 14.11 29.20 -21.84
C ASP A 301 13.77 27.80 -21.31
N ARG A 302 13.36 27.70 -20.03
CA ARG A 302 12.86 26.43 -19.46
C ARG A 302 11.57 25.99 -20.16
N LEU A 303 10.65 26.93 -20.42
CA LEU A 303 9.44 26.62 -21.18
C LEU A 303 9.78 26.20 -22.62
N ARG A 304 10.75 26.86 -23.27
CA ARG A 304 11.22 26.49 -24.62
C ARG A 304 11.74 25.06 -24.65
N LEU A 305 12.57 24.67 -23.69
CA LEU A 305 13.08 23.30 -23.57
C LEU A 305 11.96 22.28 -23.38
N LEU A 306 10.95 22.59 -22.56
CA LEU A 306 9.80 21.73 -22.34
C LEU A 306 8.95 21.56 -23.61
N LEU A 307 8.70 22.63 -24.35
CA LEU A 307 7.93 22.60 -25.59
C LEU A 307 8.63 21.76 -26.67
N VAL A 308 9.96 21.91 -26.80
CA VAL A 308 10.79 21.11 -27.71
C VAL A 308 10.79 19.63 -27.32
N ALA A 309 10.94 19.32 -26.03
CA ALA A 309 10.89 17.95 -25.53
C ALA A 309 9.51 17.28 -25.74
N ALA A 310 8.43 18.06 -25.65
CA ALA A 310 7.08 17.62 -25.93
C ALA A 310 6.78 17.46 -27.44
N GLY A 311 7.71 17.86 -28.32
CA GLY A 311 7.55 17.81 -29.77
C GLY A 311 6.60 18.87 -30.34
N LEU A 312 6.28 19.91 -29.56
CA LEU A 312 5.42 21.01 -29.99
C LEU A 312 6.24 22.04 -30.76
N LYS A 313 5.95 22.15 -32.06
CA LYS A 313 6.62 23.12 -32.94
C LYS A 313 6.00 24.51 -32.78
N PRO A 314 6.80 25.59 -32.92
CA PRO A 314 6.37 26.96 -32.69
C PRO A 314 5.25 27.46 -33.61
N ASP A 315 5.00 26.78 -34.72
CA ASP A 315 4.00 27.08 -35.75
C ASP A 315 2.67 26.32 -35.58
N THR A 316 2.54 25.53 -34.52
CA THR A 316 1.30 24.76 -34.26
C THR A 316 0.35 25.52 -33.36
N ASP A 317 -0.95 25.44 -33.64
CA ASP A 317 -1.99 26.02 -32.77
C ASP A 317 -1.86 25.52 -31.31
N GLY A 318 -1.43 24.26 -31.13
CA GLY A 318 -1.18 23.66 -29.83
C GLY A 318 -0.03 24.30 -29.04
N HIS A 319 1.02 24.78 -29.73
CA HIS A 319 2.11 25.52 -29.10
C HIS A 319 1.62 26.87 -28.56
N THR A 320 0.89 27.63 -29.37
CA THR A 320 0.36 28.95 -28.98
C THR A 320 -0.66 28.86 -27.85
N VAL A 321 -1.57 27.88 -27.90
CA VAL A 321 -2.57 27.67 -26.84
C VAL A 321 -1.91 27.30 -25.50
N LEU A 322 -0.87 26.45 -25.53
CA LEU A 322 -0.17 26.05 -24.33
C LEU A 322 0.60 27.21 -23.71
N VAL A 323 1.34 27.99 -24.51
CA VAL A 323 2.02 29.21 -24.08
C VAL A 323 1.03 30.19 -23.44
N HIS A 324 -0.09 30.47 -24.10
CA HIS A 324 -1.11 31.40 -23.57
C HIS A 324 -1.73 30.89 -22.26
N ARG A 325 -1.91 29.57 -22.10
CA ARG A 325 -2.42 29.00 -20.85
C ARG A 325 -1.41 29.10 -19.72
N VAL A 326 -0.13 28.89 -19.99
CA VAL A 326 0.96 29.04 -18.99
C VAL A 326 1.05 30.49 -18.53
N VAL A 327 1.03 31.46 -19.45
CA VAL A 327 1.00 32.89 -19.12
C VAL A 327 -0.17 33.21 -18.19
N ARG A 328 -1.39 32.79 -18.54
CA ARG A 328 -2.59 33.07 -17.74
C ARG A 328 -2.53 32.47 -16.34
N ILE A 329 -1.98 31.27 -16.20
CA ILE A 329 -1.82 30.61 -14.87
C ILE A 329 -0.81 31.39 -14.02
N LEU A 330 0.28 31.87 -14.62
CA LEU A 330 1.28 32.67 -13.89
C LEU A 330 0.71 34.01 -13.42
N GLU A 331 -0.13 34.67 -14.22
CA GLU A 331 -0.84 35.89 -13.82
C GLU A 331 -1.86 35.64 -12.70
N GLU A 332 -2.62 34.53 -12.78
CA GLU A 332 -3.60 34.14 -11.75
C GLU A 332 -2.92 33.88 -10.38
N GLU A 333 -1.66 33.43 -10.39
CA GLU A 333 -0.84 33.18 -9.21
C GLU A 333 0.03 34.40 -8.80
N GLY A 334 -0.08 35.54 -9.49
CA GLY A 334 0.66 36.78 -9.19
C GLY A 334 2.14 36.75 -9.55
N LEU A 335 2.55 35.87 -10.47
CA LEU A 335 3.91 35.74 -11.00
C LEU A 335 4.08 36.55 -12.30
N ASP A 336 3.80 37.85 -12.22
CA ASP A 336 3.69 38.73 -13.38
C ASP A 336 5.01 38.89 -14.18
N GLU A 337 6.16 38.86 -13.49
CA GLU A 337 7.49 38.97 -14.12
C GLU A 337 7.79 37.77 -15.02
N ALA A 338 7.50 36.55 -14.53
CA ALA A 338 7.67 35.32 -15.31
C ALA A 338 6.65 35.22 -16.46
N ALA A 339 5.43 35.69 -16.26
CA ALA A 339 4.41 35.76 -17.30
C ALA A 339 4.83 36.71 -18.43
N GLU A 340 5.41 37.86 -18.08
CA GLU A 340 5.89 38.85 -19.04
C GLU A 340 7.11 38.39 -19.83
N GLU A 341 8.08 37.74 -19.18
CA GLU A 341 9.24 37.13 -19.84
C GLU A 341 8.82 36.12 -20.94
N ILE A 342 7.81 35.30 -20.64
CA ILE A 342 7.24 34.32 -21.58
C ILE A 342 6.47 35.02 -22.70
N ARG A 343 5.68 36.06 -22.41
CA ARG A 343 4.97 36.83 -23.45
C ARG A 343 5.93 37.43 -24.47
N GLN A 344 6.98 38.11 -24.00
CA GLN A 344 7.95 38.75 -24.88
C GLN A 344 8.70 37.75 -25.76
N THR A 345 8.95 36.55 -25.24
CA THR A 345 9.72 35.51 -25.96
C THR A 345 8.88 34.74 -26.98
N PHE A 346 7.60 34.49 -26.69
CA PHE A 346 6.76 33.57 -27.49
C PHE A 346 5.58 34.23 -28.22
N LEU A 347 5.18 35.44 -27.82
CA LEU A 347 4.03 36.17 -28.37
C LEU A 347 4.43 37.61 -28.75
N PRO A 348 5.37 37.82 -29.70
CA PRO A 348 5.68 39.15 -30.17
C PRO A 348 4.44 39.79 -30.82
N VAL A 349 4.05 40.96 -30.32
CA VAL A 349 2.98 41.78 -30.89
C VAL A 349 3.38 42.15 -32.32
N PRO A 350 2.51 42.00 -33.34
CA PRO A 350 2.80 42.51 -34.66
C PRO A 350 2.90 44.05 -34.60
N ASP A 351 4.04 44.56 -35.04
CA ASP A 351 4.38 45.98 -35.16
C ASP A 351 3.28 46.71 -35.95
N GLU A 352 2.64 47.69 -35.32
CA GLU A 352 1.72 48.62 -35.99
C GLU A 352 2.57 49.51 -36.90
N GLY A 353 2.62 49.15 -38.19
CA GLY A 353 3.24 49.95 -39.22
C GLY A 353 2.60 51.33 -39.29
N ASP A 354 3.49 52.33 -39.27
CA ASP A 354 3.25 53.74 -39.52
C ASP A 354 2.25 54.01 -40.66
N ASP A 355 1.19 54.78 -40.36
CA ASP A 355 0.55 55.64 -41.34
C ASP A 355 0.19 56.98 -40.67
N GLU A 356 1.20 57.85 -40.54
CA GLU A 356 1.01 59.26 -40.23
C GLU A 356 0.81 60.04 -41.54
N GLY A 357 -0.35 60.70 -41.66
CA GLY A 357 -0.59 61.71 -42.68
C GLY A 357 -1.79 62.59 -42.33
N PRO A 358 -1.59 63.85 -41.86
CA PRO A 358 -2.67 64.79 -41.58
C PRO A 358 -3.01 65.64 -42.80
N GLY A 359 -4.29 66.00 -42.99
CA GLY A 359 -4.65 67.08 -43.93
C GLY A 359 -6.09 67.07 -44.45
N ASP A 360 -6.92 67.89 -43.80
CA ASP A 360 -7.98 68.76 -44.33
C ASP A 360 -9.15 68.22 -45.19
N GLY A 361 -10.37 68.46 -44.68
CA GLY A 361 -11.59 68.59 -45.50
C GLY A 361 -12.91 68.41 -44.74
N PRO A 362 -13.80 69.43 -44.64
CA PRO A 362 -14.86 69.49 -43.62
C PRO A 362 -16.30 69.19 -44.13
N SER A 363 -17.20 68.98 -43.15
CA SER A 363 -18.65 69.30 -43.12
C SER A 363 -19.68 68.42 -43.85
N SER A 364 -20.62 67.88 -43.06
CA SER A 364 -22.11 67.97 -43.19
C SER A 364 -22.74 66.74 -42.50
N GLU A 365 -23.25 66.84 -41.27
CA GLU A 365 -24.63 67.24 -40.91
C GLU A 365 -25.71 66.22 -41.30
N GLY A 366 -26.40 65.67 -40.30
CA GLY A 366 -27.50 64.71 -40.45
C GLY A 366 -27.87 63.99 -39.16
N ASP A 367 -28.44 64.75 -38.22
CA ASP A 367 -29.14 64.31 -37.00
C ASP A 367 -30.32 63.38 -37.33
N HIS A 368 -30.61 62.39 -36.47
CA HIS A 368 -31.96 62.04 -35.98
C HIS A 368 -31.99 60.79 -35.06
N THR A 369 -32.28 61.07 -33.77
CA THR A 369 -33.22 60.36 -32.86
C THR A 369 -32.90 58.98 -32.25
N GLY A 370 -32.43 58.99 -31.00
CA GLY A 370 -33.25 58.58 -29.83
C GLY A 370 -33.18 57.12 -29.30
N PRO A 371 -33.42 56.91 -27.99
CA PRO A 371 -32.68 55.96 -27.14
C PRO A 371 -33.52 54.79 -26.58
N TRP A 372 -32.89 53.74 -26.02
CA TRP A 372 -33.42 52.97 -24.87
C TRP A 372 -32.37 52.04 -24.24
N SER A 373 -32.28 52.09 -22.91
CA SER A 373 -31.80 51.01 -22.05
C SER A 373 -32.94 50.58 -21.13
N PRO A 374 -32.98 49.32 -20.68
CA PRO A 374 -33.51 49.09 -19.34
C PRO A 374 -32.69 48.12 -18.48
N ARG A 375 -32.82 48.38 -17.17
CA ARG A 375 -32.35 47.66 -15.98
C ARG A 375 -32.96 46.25 -15.81
N PHE A 376 -32.25 45.43 -15.03
CA PHE A 376 -32.70 44.21 -14.34
C PHE A 376 -33.97 44.38 -13.49
N PRO A 377 -34.64 43.27 -13.12
CA PRO A 377 -34.50 42.77 -11.74
C PRO A 377 -34.57 41.22 -11.57
N ASP A 378 -33.97 40.73 -10.48
CA ASP A 378 -34.27 39.46 -9.77
C ASP A 378 -35.27 39.78 -8.61
N PRO A 379 -35.85 38.88 -7.75
CA PRO A 379 -35.56 37.46 -7.48
C PRO A 379 -36.77 36.51 -7.12
N GLY A 380 -36.51 35.19 -7.05
CA GLY A 380 -37.00 34.31 -5.96
C GLY A 380 -38.03 33.20 -6.26
N GLY A 381 -37.73 31.97 -5.79
CA GLY A 381 -38.72 31.04 -5.19
C GLY A 381 -38.97 29.67 -5.85
N SER A 382 -38.11 28.68 -5.52
CA SER A 382 -38.27 27.22 -5.25
C SER A 382 -39.50 26.40 -5.78
N PRO A 383 -39.68 25.11 -5.38
CA PRO A 383 -39.22 23.93 -6.11
C PRO A 383 -40.35 22.93 -6.42
N PHE A 384 -40.25 21.99 -7.37
CA PHE A 384 -40.95 20.70 -7.25
C PHE A 384 -40.31 19.57 -8.08
N THR A 385 -40.38 18.42 -7.45
CA THR A 385 -39.98 17.05 -7.78
C THR A 385 -40.74 16.43 -8.95
N ASN A 386 -40.14 15.45 -9.63
CA ASN A 386 -40.82 14.17 -9.87
C ASN A 386 -39.81 13.02 -10.01
N ALA A 387 -40.18 11.92 -9.35
CA ALA A 387 -39.46 10.66 -9.26
C ALA A 387 -40.13 9.59 -10.16
N ALA A 388 -39.39 8.50 -10.35
CA ALA A 388 -39.79 7.14 -10.70
C ALA A 388 -40.00 6.78 -12.19
N ALA A 389 -39.14 5.89 -12.71
CA ALA A 389 -39.51 4.52 -13.10
C ALA A 389 -38.25 3.68 -13.46
N ASP A 390 -38.39 2.36 -13.27
CA ASP A 390 -37.40 1.27 -13.14
C ASP A 390 -36.38 1.02 -14.27
N PRO A 391 -35.33 0.20 -13.99
CA PRO A 391 -34.29 -0.22 -14.91
C PRO A 391 -34.64 -1.56 -15.59
N ASP A 392 -34.28 -1.72 -16.86
CA ASP A 392 -34.02 -3.03 -17.44
C ASP A 392 -33.11 -2.93 -18.67
N ALA A 393 -32.10 -3.81 -18.66
CA ALA A 393 -31.35 -4.38 -19.79
C ALA A 393 -30.82 -3.44 -20.89
N ASP A 394 -29.50 -3.27 -20.97
CA ASP A 394 -28.63 -4.11 -21.83
C ASP A 394 -27.18 -3.58 -21.79
N THR A 395 -26.27 -4.34 -21.17
CA THR A 395 -24.83 -4.04 -21.15
C THR A 395 -24.13 -5.03 -22.07
N GLY A 396 -23.86 -4.60 -23.30
CA GLY A 396 -23.20 -5.38 -24.33
C GLY A 396 -21.90 -4.76 -24.80
N GLU A 397 -20.93 -4.53 -23.90
CA GLU A 397 -19.53 -4.34 -24.27
C GLU A 397 -18.64 -4.96 -23.17
N ARG A 398 -17.74 -5.87 -23.56
CA ARG A 398 -16.27 -5.69 -23.45
C ARG A 398 -15.52 -7.03 -23.40
N SER A 399 -14.85 -7.31 -24.52
CA SER A 399 -13.50 -7.87 -24.64
C SER A 399 -13.12 -9.08 -23.77
N GLN A 400 -13.19 -10.27 -24.35
CA GLN A 400 -12.32 -11.40 -24.00
C GLN A 400 -11.26 -11.59 -25.09
N GLY A 401 -10.15 -10.85 -24.96
CA GLY A 401 -8.89 -11.14 -25.64
C GLY A 401 -8.04 -12.06 -24.78
N ARG A 402 -8.43 -13.33 -24.74
CA ARG A 402 -7.71 -14.43 -24.07
C ARG A 402 -6.50 -14.79 -24.93
N ARG A 403 -5.30 -14.39 -24.51
CA ARG A 403 -4.04 -14.86 -25.14
C ARG A 403 -3.51 -16.07 -24.37
N GLU A 404 -3.40 -17.15 -25.12
CA GLU A 404 -2.95 -18.47 -24.72
C GLU A 404 -1.45 -18.44 -24.38
N THR A 405 -1.10 -19.07 -23.27
CA THR A 405 0.27 -19.41 -22.89
C THR A 405 0.52 -20.87 -23.21
N ASN A 406 1.43 -21.11 -24.15
CA ASN A 406 2.17 -22.34 -24.41
C ASN A 406 3.44 -21.88 -25.13
N GLU A 407 4.66 -22.35 -24.91
CA GLU A 407 5.29 -23.39 -24.08
C GLU A 407 6.80 -23.20 -24.38
N SER A 408 7.70 -23.55 -23.45
CA SER A 408 9.10 -24.01 -23.68
C SER A 408 10.06 -23.50 -22.60
N ASP A 409 10.16 -24.28 -21.53
CA ASP A 409 11.37 -24.98 -21.13
C ASP A 409 12.72 -24.23 -21.28
N THR A 410 13.20 -23.63 -20.19
CA THR A 410 14.65 -23.47 -19.98
C THR A 410 14.94 -23.56 -18.47
N THR A 411 15.39 -24.74 -18.08
CA THR A 411 15.99 -25.05 -16.78
C THR A 411 17.30 -24.27 -16.61
N PRO A 412 17.53 -23.50 -15.53
CA PRO A 412 18.87 -23.04 -15.19
C PRO A 412 19.64 -24.14 -14.42
N PRO A 413 20.94 -24.30 -14.66
CA PRO A 413 21.70 -25.43 -14.13
C PRO A 413 21.95 -25.30 -12.63
N HIS A 414 21.80 -26.42 -11.94
CA HIS A 414 22.37 -26.66 -10.62
C HIS A 414 23.90 -26.46 -10.65
N PHE A 415 24.39 -25.44 -9.95
CA PHE A 415 25.78 -25.43 -9.48
C PHE A 415 25.80 -25.93 -8.03
N ARG A 416 26.21 -27.18 -7.86
CA ARG A 416 26.71 -27.70 -6.59
C ARG A 416 28.09 -27.08 -6.37
N ASP A 417 28.25 -26.34 -5.28
CA ASP A 417 29.54 -26.24 -4.61
C ASP A 417 29.45 -26.91 -3.24
N THR A 418 30.11 -28.05 -3.17
CA THR A 418 30.46 -28.80 -1.96
C THR A 418 31.79 -28.29 -1.41
N ALA A 419 31.87 -28.22 -0.08
CA ALA A 419 33.03 -28.00 0.80
C ALA A 419 33.41 -26.51 1.01
N HIS A 420 33.40 -25.97 2.23
CA HIS A 420 34.09 -26.48 3.41
C HIS A 420 33.35 -26.23 4.73
N SER A 421 32.96 -27.32 5.39
CA SER A 421 32.82 -27.39 6.84
C SER A 421 34.21 -27.31 7.49
N ARG A 422 34.61 -26.14 7.97
CA ARG A 422 35.76 -26.03 8.87
C ARG A 422 35.32 -26.40 10.29
N ARG A 423 35.68 -27.62 10.66
CA ARG A 423 35.73 -28.14 12.03
C ARG A 423 36.41 -27.12 12.95
N ARG A 424 35.69 -26.76 14.01
CA ARG A 424 36.19 -26.17 15.25
C ARG A 424 37.13 -27.16 15.95
N PRO A 425 38.41 -26.84 16.21
CA PRO A 425 39.23 -27.65 17.09
C PRO A 425 38.88 -27.32 18.54
N ALA A 426 38.65 -28.38 19.33
CA ALA A 426 38.58 -28.33 20.78
C ALA A 426 39.95 -27.98 21.36
N ALA A 427 39.98 -27.05 22.31
CA ALA A 427 41.17 -26.73 23.08
C ALA A 427 41.53 -27.90 24.03
N PRO A 428 42.80 -28.32 24.13
CA PRO A 428 43.24 -29.28 25.13
C PRO A 428 43.57 -28.57 26.45
N ARG A 429 43.15 -29.22 27.54
CA ARG A 429 43.64 -29.02 28.90
C ARG A 429 45.15 -29.26 28.97
N ALA A 430 45.87 -28.32 29.57
CA ALA A 430 47.02 -28.57 30.44
C ALA A 430 46.62 -27.95 31.79
N GLY A 431 46.68 -28.63 32.93
CA GLY A 431 47.70 -29.58 33.35
C GLY A 431 48.57 -28.85 34.36
N ASP A 432 48.29 -29.10 35.63
CA ASP A 432 48.93 -28.55 36.82
C ASP A 432 50.46 -28.58 36.76
N GLU A 433 51.10 -27.49 37.15
CA GLU A 433 52.39 -27.52 37.82
C GLU A 433 52.32 -26.61 39.06
N ASP A 434 52.26 -27.27 40.21
CA ASP A 434 52.56 -26.72 41.51
C ASP A 434 54.03 -26.25 41.55
N GLY A 435 54.24 -25.07 42.13
CA GLY A 435 55.57 -24.50 42.39
C GLY A 435 55.47 -23.44 43.47
N GLU A 436 55.56 -23.87 44.72
CA GLU A 436 55.85 -23.06 45.90
C GLU A 436 57.00 -22.07 45.66
N TYR A 437 56.88 -20.86 46.21
CA TYR A 437 57.88 -20.09 46.97
C TYR A 437 57.53 -18.59 46.90
N GLU A 438 56.78 -18.11 47.90
CA GLU A 438 56.99 -16.85 48.64
C GLU A 438 55.76 -16.57 49.53
N GLY A 439 55.94 -16.65 50.85
CA GLY A 439 54.93 -16.30 51.86
C GLY A 439 54.92 -17.23 53.06
#